data_AF-L7WDD5-F1
#
_entry.id   AF-L7WDD5-F1
#
_cell.length_a   1.000
_cell.length_b   1.000
_cell.length_c   1.000
_cell.angle_alpha   90.00
_cell.angle_beta   90.00
_cell.angle_gamma   90.00
#
_symmetry.space_group_name_H-M   'P 1'
#
loop_
_entity.id
_entity.type
_entity.pdbx_description
1 polymer ?
#
loop_
_entity_poly.entity_id
_entity_poly.type
_entity_poly.pdbx_seq_one_letter_code
_entity_poly.pdbx_strand_id
1 'polypeptide(L)'
;MENFKLHLINLSFSDLANKEADIEKSIFEYLRMLLYKQLKANNFDLRNGRIWIENKPIKVFINLANDSRKLLVEFICESSKEEAAKTIEINEFGGIRYIHFNYPISCDFASSIAETFGRNLSSIYRVLEKSYILNCIDSQGLMSKKIYALLDLNLEGLNIDANRCYFNVSEWNSQSKYFIYHINHSRLNKMITYYKKNQPKSKSPYFMVNTLLTARVPDIATEKALKNNNIANIPFSDFNYKDDNEHFDFWLAEKILFEDEDLVLNIITSHKNQYLEIIYPNSFREAFDSLPKDFYDSIINQFEYNFKDFKDYHKIINQKRLTESVFYKELKDFVVQVTANIGSQMLKP
;
A
#
# COMPACT_ATOMS: atom_id res chain seq x y z
N MET A 1 11.53 5.58 19.02
CA MET A 1 10.95 4.62 18.07
C MET A 1 9.46 4.47 18.28
N GLU A 2 9.03 4.29 19.52
CA GLU A 2 7.61 4.14 19.87
C GLU A 2 6.75 5.36 19.49
N ASN A 3 7.18 6.59 19.79
CA ASN A 3 6.41 7.79 19.44
C ASN A 3 6.13 7.94 17.93
N PHE A 4 7.07 7.55 17.07
CA PHE A 4 6.88 7.63 15.61
C PHE A 4 5.92 6.53 15.11
N LYS A 5 6.06 5.31 15.64
CA LYS A 5 5.12 4.22 15.32
C LYS A 5 3.70 4.54 15.79
N LEU A 6 3.55 5.11 16.99
CA LEU A 6 2.28 5.61 17.51
C LEU A 6 1.71 6.72 16.62
N HIS A 7 2.54 7.61 16.09
CA HIS A 7 2.08 8.63 15.15
C HIS A 7 1.47 7.99 13.90
N LEU A 8 2.14 7.02 13.26
CA LEU A 8 1.61 6.31 12.08
C LEU A 8 0.27 5.61 12.36
N ILE A 9 0.12 5.01 13.54
CA ILE A 9 -1.12 4.34 13.97
C ILE A 9 -2.28 5.32 14.08
N ASN A 10 -2.01 6.56 14.51
CA ASN A 10 -3.04 7.57 14.70
C ASN A 10 -3.38 8.36 13.42
N LEU A 11 -2.70 8.10 12.29
CA LEU A 11 -3.05 8.75 11.03
C LEU A 11 -4.38 8.21 10.50
N SER A 12 -5.21 9.11 9.98
CA SER A 12 -6.45 8.72 9.30
C SER A 12 -6.13 8.01 7.98
N PHE A 13 -7.08 7.23 7.44
CA PHE A 13 -6.91 6.67 6.10
C PHE A 13 -6.65 7.74 5.04
N SER A 14 -7.34 8.89 5.13
CA SER A 14 -7.11 10.01 4.19
C SER A 14 -5.68 10.53 4.26
N ASP A 15 -5.10 10.64 5.45
CA ASP A 15 -3.68 11.03 5.60
C ASP A 15 -2.75 9.95 5.05
N LEU A 16 -3.01 8.68 5.40
CA LEU A 16 -2.23 7.55 4.91
C LEU A 16 -2.31 7.40 3.39
N ALA A 17 -3.40 7.80 2.75
CA ALA A 17 -3.58 7.62 1.33
C ALA A 17 -3.13 8.87 0.53
N ASN A 18 -3.45 10.08 1.00
CA ASN A 18 -3.17 11.30 0.23
C ASN A 18 -1.81 11.94 0.55
N LYS A 19 -1.09 11.48 1.60
CA LYS A 19 0.20 12.03 2.01
C LYS A 19 1.33 11.00 2.00
N GLU A 20 1.23 10.03 1.10
CA GLU A 20 2.22 8.94 0.97
C GLU A 20 3.66 9.46 0.90
N ALA A 21 3.93 10.43 0.02
CA ALA A 21 5.27 11.02 -0.15
C ALA A 21 5.80 11.68 1.13
N ASP A 22 4.94 12.38 1.89
CA ASP A 22 5.31 13.01 3.16
C ASP A 22 5.58 11.97 4.25
N ILE A 23 4.82 10.87 4.26
CA ILE A 23 5.02 9.75 5.19
C ILE A 23 6.35 9.07 4.92
N GLU A 24 6.65 8.72 3.67
CA GLU A 24 7.93 8.10 3.29
C GLU A 24 9.11 9.03 3.59
N LYS A 25 8.97 10.33 3.32
CA LYS A 25 9.98 11.34 3.71
C LYS A 25 10.17 11.38 5.23
N SER A 26 9.08 11.32 6.00
CA SER A 26 9.15 11.31 7.47
C SER A 26 9.82 10.04 8.01
N ILE A 27 9.57 8.89 7.38
CA ILE A 27 10.26 7.62 7.68
C ILE A 27 11.75 7.77 7.42
N PHE A 28 12.14 8.32 6.27
CA PHE A 28 13.54 8.56 5.93
C PHE A 28 14.25 9.48 6.94
N GLU A 29 13.65 10.62 7.29
CA GLU A 29 14.23 11.54 8.28
C GLU A 29 14.34 10.88 9.67
N TYR A 30 13.33 10.10 10.05
CA TYR A 30 13.34 9.35 11.30
C TYR A 30 14.48 8.32 11.35
N LEU A 31 14.68 7.59 10.25
CA LEU A 31 15.78 6.64 10.10
C LEU A 31 17.15 7.34 10.16
N ARG A 32 17.33 8.44 9.43
CA ARG A 32 18.55 9.25 9.48
C ARG A 32 18.88 9.69 10.90
N MET A 33 17.89 10.14 11.66
CA MET A 33 18.05 10.47 13.08
C MET A 33 18.46 9.24 13.92
N LEU A 34 17.87 8.06 13.67
CA LEU A 34 18.24 6.83 14.36
C LEU A 34 19.69 6.42 14.10
N LEU A 35 20.16 6.54 12.85
CA LEU A 35 21.56 6.26 12.52
C LEU A 35 22.50 7.17 13.31
N TYR A 36 22.24 8.47 13.33
CA TYR A 36 23.06 9.41 14.11
C TYR A 36 23.06 9.06 15.60
N LYS A 37 21.91 8.67 16.17
CA LYS A 37 21.83 8.25 17.57
C LYS A 37 22.66 6.99 17.84
N GLN A 38 22.63 6.01 16.94
CA GLN A 38 23.42 4.79 17.07
C GLN A 38 24.91 5.06 16.94
N LEU A 39 25.32 5.92 16.01
CA LEU A 39 26.71 6.35 15.89
C LEU A 39 27.17 7.05 17.19
N LYS A 40 26.39 8.01 17.70
CA LYS A 40 26.72 8.69 18.97
C LYS A 40 26.84 7.71 20.15
N ALA A 41 25.97 6.71 20.24
CA ALA A 41 26.00 5.70 21.30
C ALA A 41 27.26 4.83 21.29
N ASN A 42 27.93 4.71 20.14
CA ASN A 42 29.21 4.02 19.99
C ASN A 42 30.41 4.97 20.15
N ASN A 43 30.26 6.06 20.93
CA ASN A 43 31.29 7.05 21.22
C ASN A 43 31.87 7.80 20.00
N PHE A 44 31.13 7.85 18.89
CA PHE A 44 31.55 8.61 17.73
C PHE A 44 31.24 10.11 17.91
N ASP A 45 32.28 10.95 17.84
CA ASP A 45 32.15 12.41 17.92
C ASP A 45 31.56 12.96 16.62
N LEU A 46 30.32 13.43 16.66
CA LEU A 46 29.59 14.00 15.52
C LEU A 46 29.87 15.50 15.42
N ARG A 47 31.04 15.89 14.89
CA ARG A 47 31.32 17.29 14.52
C ARG A 47 31.13 17.48 13.03
N ASN A 48 30.27 18.41 12.64
CA ASN A 48 30.08 18.83 11.23
C ASN A 48 29.76 17.68 10.24
N GLY A 49 28.99 16.67 10.67
CA GLY A 49 28.63 15.52 9.82
C GLY A 49 29.76 14.50 9.59
N ARG A 50 30.81 14.56 10.41
CA ARG A 50 31.90 13.57 10.45
C ARG A 50 31.81 12.77 11.75
N ILE A 51 32.15 11.49 11.69
CA ILE A 51 32.46 10.66 12.86
C ILE A 51 33.98 10.51 12.98
N TRP A 52 34.49 10.38 14.19
CA TRP A 52 35.92 10.16 14.44
C TRP A 52 36.15 8.73 14.90
N ILE A 53 36.97 7.98 14.17
CA ILE A 53 37.33 6.59 14.50
C ILE A 53 38.85 6.52 14.57
N GLU A 54 39.40 6.17 15.73
CA GLU A 54 40.86 6.14 15.94
C GLU A 54 41.58 7.45 15.50
N ASN A 55 40.95 8.60 15.81
CA ASN A 55 41.40 9.93 15.37
C ASN A 55 41.37 10.20 13.86
N LYS A 56 40.74 9.34 13.06
CA LYS A 56 40.49 9.57 11.62
C LYS A 56 39.08 10.10 11.41
N PRO A 57 38.91 11.23 10.70
CA PRO A 57 37.59 11.72 10.33
C PRO A 57 37.01 10.85 9.22
N ILE A 58 35.77 10.38 9.42
CA ILE A 58 34.98 9.65 8.43
C ILE A 58 33.71 10.45 8.17
N LYS A 59 33.45 10.76 6.92
CA LYS A 59 32.23 11.48 6.53
C LYS A 59 31.12 10.48 6.26
N VAL A 60 29.95 10.68 6.88
CA VAL A 60 28.79 9.80 6.68
C VAL A 60 27.81 10.46 5.71
N PHE A 61 27.51 9.78 4.61
CA PHE A 61 26.51 10.19 3.65
C PHE A 61 25.32 9.24 3.70
N ILE A 62 24.12 9.79 3.61
CA ILE A 62 22.88 9.04 3.50
C ILE A 62 22.14 9.61 2.31
N ASN A 63 21.91 8.78 1.29
CA ASN A 63 21.21 9.17 0.08
C ASN A 63 20.12 8.15 -0.26
N LEU A 64 18.99 8.62 -0.78
CA LEU A 64 17.91 7.76 -1.26
C LEU A 64 17.86 7.83 -2.79
N ALA A 65 18.24 6.73 -3.44
CA ALA A 65 18.10 6.57 -4.88
C ALA A 65 16.68 6.09 -5.21
N ASN A 66 15.75 7.03 -5.38
CA ASN A 66 14.31 6.78 -5.57
C ASN A 66 14.02 5.76 -6.68
N ASP A 67 14.67 5.88 -7.85
CA ASP A 67 14.44 5.02 -9.01
C ASP A 67 14.74 3.54 -8.77
N SER A 68 15.65 3.27 -7.82
CA SER A 68 16.06 1.93 -7.41
C SER A 68 15.58 1.54 -6.01
N ARG A 69 14.83 2.45 -5.35
CA ARG A 69 14.34 2.31 -3.97
C ARG A 69 15.44 1.88 -3.01
N LYS A 70 16.66 2.39 -3.24
CA LYS A 70 17.88 2.02 -2.53
C LYS A 70 18.31 3.16 -1.62
N LEU A 71 18.36 2.89 -0.33
CA LEU A 71 19.00 3.75 0.65
C LEU A 71 20.49 3.42 0.69
N LEU A 72 21.31 4.39 0.34
CA LEU A 72 22.76 4.30 0.35
C LEU A 72 23.29 5.00 1.60
N VAL A 73 24.10 4.30 2.39
CA VAL A 73 24.81 4.80 3.57
C VAL A 73 26.30 4.60 3.36
N GLU A 74 27.05 5.70 3.19
CA GLU A 74 28.48 5.64 2.86
C GLU A 74 29.30 6.27 3.98
N PHE A 75 30.30 5.54 4.42
CA PHE A 75 31.32 5.99 5.34
C PHE A 75 32.58 6.27 4.53
N ILE A 76 32.85 7.54 4.25
CA ILE A 76 33.98 7.95 3.42
C ILE A 76 35.17 8.31 4.32
N CYS A 77 36.26 7.56 4.18
CA CYS A 77 37.54 7.87 4.82
C CYS A 77 38.60 8.13 3.73
N GLU A 78 39.09 9.37 3.64
CA GLU A 78 40.06 9.80 2.60
C GLU A 78 41.38 8.99 2.61
N SER A 79 41.68 8.31 3.73
CA SER A 79 42.92 7.54 3.91
C SER A 79 42.77 6.02 3.73
N SER A 80 41.55 5.49 3.59
CA SER A 80 41.33 4.05 3.41
C SER A 80 41.24 3.69 1.93
N LYS A 81 41.96 2.64 1.51
CA LYS A 81 41.80 2.05 0.16
C LYS A 81 40.94 0.79 0.16
N GLU A 82 40.68 0.22 1.34
CA GLU A 82 39.91 -1.02 1.48
C GLU A 82 38.53 -0.71 2.05
N GLU A 83 37.51 -1.18 1.35
CA GLU A 83 36.10 -0.98 1.66
C GLU A 83 35.39 -2.33 1.76
N ALA A 84 34.47 -2.41 2.71
CA ALA A 84 33.50 -3.47 2.84
C ALA A 84 32.11 -2.92 2.51
N ALA A 85 31.25 -3.80 2.00
CA ALA A 85 29.87 -3.47 1.69
C ALA A 85 28.90 -4.46 2.34
N LYS A 86 27.76 -3.97 2.79
CA LYS A 86 26.65 -4.81 3.27
C LYS A 86 25.34 -4.33 2.67
N THR A 87 24.59 -5.25 2.09
CA THR A 87 23.26 -4.98 1.53
C THR A 87 22.22 -5.74 2.32
N ILE A 88 21.13 -5.05 2.66
CA ILE A 88 19.96 -5.62 3.32
C ILE A 88 18.77 -5.38 2.42
N GLU A 89 18.05 -6.45 2.08
CA GLU A 89 16.79 -6.38 1.37
C GLU A 89 15.63 -6.20 2.36
N ILE A 90 14.69 -5.32 2.01
CA ILE A 90 13.51 -4.95 2.79
C ILE A 90 12.29 -5.33 1.96
N ASN A 91 11.70 -6.48 2.27
CA ASN A 91 10.51 -7.01 1.60
C ASN A 91 9.22 -6.62 2.35
N GLU A 92 9.07 -5.32 2.63
CA GLU A 92 7.96 -4.78 3.43
C GLU A 92 7.12 -3.79 2.62
N PHE A 93 6.05 -3.28 3.23
CA PHE A 93 5.02 -2.49 2.54
C PHE A 93 5.54 -1.17 1.91
N GLY A 94 6.56 -0.52 2.48
CA GLY A 94 6.91 0.85 2.11
C GLY A 94 7.94 1.05 0.99
N GLY A 95 8.41 2.29 0.89
CA GLY A 95 9.21 2.89 -0.17
C GLY A 95 10.61 2.32 -0.38
N ILE A 96 11.33 1.96 0.67
CA ILE A 96 12.73 1.54 0.60
C ILE A 96 12.79 0.01 0.48
N ARG A 97 13.44 -0.48 -0.58
CA ARG A 97 13.62 -1.91 -0.86
C ARG A 97 15.00 -2.42 -0.47
N TYR A 98 16.03 -1.58 -0.60
CA TYR A 98 17.40 -1.98 -0.27
C TYR A 98 18.07 -0.96 0.61
N ILE A 99 18.86 -1.43 1.57
CA ILE A 99 19.75 -0.61 2.36
C ILE A 99 21.17 -1.09 2.08
N HIS A 100 22.03 -0.19 1.61
CA HIS A 100 23.39 -0.50 1.22
C HIS A 100 24.36 0.33 2.03
N PHE A 101 25.17 -0.34 2.83
CA PHE A 101 26.23 0.24 3.64
C PHE A 101 27.56 0.01 2.97
N ASN A 102 28.28 1.08 2.66
CA ASN A 102 29.68 1.05 2.22
C ASN A 102 30.54 1.67 3.31
N TYR A 103 31.55 0.95 3.78
CA TYR A 103 32.37 1.40 4.91
C TYR A 103 33.81 0.88 4.84
N PRO A 104 34.79 1.61 5.42
CA PRO A 104 36.15 1.12 5.54
C PRO A 104 36.19 -0.14 6.40
N ILE A 105 37.09 -1.09 6.12
CA ILE A 105 37.23 -2.33 6.91
C ILE A 105 37.48 -2.04 8.40
N SER A 106 38.13 -0.91 8.72
CA SER A 106 38.32 -0.45 10.11
C SER A 106 37.02 -0.08 10.84
N CYS A 107 35.86 -0.16 10.17
CA CYS A 107 34.54 0.14 10.72
C CYS A 107 33.67 -1.13 10.77
N ASP A 108 34.20 -2.23 11.31
CA ASP A 108 33.50 -3.53 11.40
C ASP A 108 32.10 -3.43 12.04
N PHE A 109 31.91 -2.54 13.02
CA PHE A 109 30.64 -2.23 13.67
C PHE A 109 29.54 -1.74 12.70
N ALA A 110 29.91 -1.17 11.55
CA ALA A 110 28.95 -0.69 10.54
C ALA A 110 28.09 -1.84 10.00
N SER A 111 28.62 -3.07 9.99
CA SER A 111 27.87 -4.29 9.65
C SER A 111 26.72 -4.55 10.62
N SER A 112 26.94 -4.34 11.92
CA SER A 112 25.94 -4.51 12.98
C SER A 112 24.91 -3.36 12.99
N ILE A 113 25.39 -2.14 12.76
CA ILE A 113 24.51 -0.97 12.57
C ILE A 113 23.58 -1.21 11.39
N ALA A 114 24.09 -1.68 10.25
CA ALA A 114 23.29 -1.98 9.08
C ALA A 114 22.15 -2.94 9.41
N GLU A 115 22.43 -4.06 10.09
CA GLU A 115 21.38 -5.02 10.49
C GLU A 115 20.32 -4.40 11.39
N THR A 116 20.76 -3.66 12.40
CA THR A 116 19.84 -2.99 13.33
C THR A 116 18.97 -1.97 12.59
N PHE A 117 19.56 -1.26 11.65
CA PHE A 117 18.88 -0.28 10.82
C PHE A 117 17.85 -0.95 9.89
N GLY A 118 18.20 -2.08 9.27
CA GLY A 118 17.29 -2.91 8.50
C GLY A 118 16.09 -3.41 9.32
N ARG A 119 16.34 -3.96 10.53
CA ARG A 119 15.27 -4.40 11.44
C ARG A 119 14.34 -3.26 11.84
N ASN A 120 14.89 -2.08 12.13
CA ASN A 120 14.11 -0.90 12.48
C ASN A 120 13.20 -0.44 11.33
N LEU A 121 13.74 -0.40 10.11
CA LEU A 121 12.96 -0.04 8.93
C LEU A 121 11.85 -1.06 8.67
N SER A 122 12.16 -2.36 8.67
CA SER A 122 11.15 -3.39 8.51
C SER A 122 10.04 -3.28 9.56
N SER A 123 10.42 -3.00 10.81
CA SER A 123 9.44 -2.80 11.89
C SER A 123 8.55 -1.57 11.67
N ILE A 124 9.08 -0.47 11.16
CA ILE A 124 8.30 0.73 10.81
C ILE A 124 7.32 0.42 9.67
N TYR A 125 7.77 -0.25 8.61
CA TYR A 125 6.90 -0.59 7.48
C TYR A 125 5.81 -1.61 7.85
N ARG A 126 6.07 -2.54 8.77
CA ARG A 126 5.00 -3.40 9.32
C ARG A 126 3.97 -2.62 10.12
N VAL A 127 4.38 -1.56 10.84
CA VAL A 127 3.43 -0.68 11.52
C VAL A 127 2.62 0.10 10.50
N LEU A 128 3.27 0.69 9.49
CA LEU A 128 2.58 1.38 8.40
C LEU A 128 1.54 0.48 7.71
N GLU A 129 1.92 -0.75 7.37
CA GLU A 129 1.04 -1.76 6.78
C GLU A 129 -0.19 -2.01 7.66
N LYS A 130 0.01 -2.28 8.95
CA LYS A 130 -1.08 -2.50 9.90
C LYS A 130 -1.97 -1.27 10.04
N SER A 131 -1.39 -0.08 10.17
CA SER A 131 -2.13 1.18 10.25
C SER A 131 -2.95 1.42 8.98
N TYR A 132 -2.38 1.13 7.81
CA TYR A 132 -3.07 1.26 6.54
C TYR A 132 -4.28 0.31 6.45
N ILE A 133 -4.07 -0.97 6.77
CA ILE A 133 -5.12 -1.99 6.75
C ILE A 133 -6.24 -1.63 7.73
N LEU A 134 -5.91 -1.30 8.97
CA LEU A 134 -6.89 -0.99 10.01
C LEU A 134 -7.74 0.23 9.62
N ASN A 135 -7.10 1.32 9.18
CA ASN A 135 -7.82 2.54 8.84
C ASN A 135 -8.59 2.44 7.50
N CYS A 136 -8.18 1.57 6.58
CA CYS A 136 -8.94 1.28 5.35
C CYS A 136 -10.25 0.51 5.64
N ILE A 137 -10.29 -0.32 6.70
CA ILE A 137 -11.51 -1.03 7.10
C ILE A 137 -12.60 -0.04 7.54
N ASP A 138 -12.22 0.99 8.29
CA ASP A 138 -13.17 1.97 8.80
C ASP A 138 -13.82 2.78 7.68
N SER A 139 -13.15 2.96 6.53
CA SER A 139 -13.70 3.70 5.38
C SER A 139 -14.52 2.82 4.42
N GLN A 140 -14.22 1.52 4.26
CA GLN A 140 -14.83 0.65 3.23
C GLN A 140 -15.58 -0.60 3.76
N GLY A 141 -15.51 -0.88 5.07
CA GLY A 141 -15.64 -2.25 5.61
C GLY A 141 -17.00 -2.95 5.50
N LEU A 142 -18.13 -2.26 5.62
CA LEU A 142 -19.45 -2.90 5.57
C LEU A 142 -19.93 -3.17 4.14
N MET A 143 -19.67 -2.22 3.24
CA MET A 143 -20.15 -2.26 1.87
C MET A 143 -19.56 -3.44 1.10
N SER A 144 -18.26 -3.64 1.20
CA SER A 144 -17.52 -4.65 0.43
C SER A 144 -17.57 -6.04 1.05
N LYS A 145 -17.63 -6.17 2.38
CA LYS A 145 -17.42 -7.46 3.08
C LYS A 145 -18.39 -8.56 2.65
N LYS A 146 -19.69 -8.26 2.63
CA LYS A 146 -20.72 -9.25 2.27
C LYS A 146 -20.72 -9.57 0.78
N ILE A 147 -20.44 -8.58 -0.07
CA ILE A 147 -20.36 -8.75 -1.52
C ILE A 147 -19.19 -9.70 -1.88
N TYR A 148 -18.01 -9.51 -1.28
CA TYR A 148 -16.88 -10.43 -1.47
C TYR A 148 -17.12 -11.83 -0.87
N ALA A 149 -17.86 -11.95 0.24
CA ALA A 149 -18.20 -13.27 0.79
C ALA A 149 -19.10 -14.06 -0.18
N LEU A 150 -20.07 -13.40 -0.81
CA LEU A 150 -20.89 -14.01 -1.85
C LEU A 150 -20.05 -14.41 -3.07
N LEU A 151 -19.10 -13.55 -3.48
CA LEU A 151 -18.18 -13.84 -4.58
C LEU A 151 -17.31 -15.06 -4.28
N ASP A 152 -16.62 -15.08 -3.13
CA ASP A 152 -15.74 -16.18 -2.74
C ASP A 152 -16.49 -17.52 -2.74
N LEU A 153 -17.69 -17.58 -2.16
CA LEU A 153 -18.51 -18.80 -2.10
C LEU A 153 -18.87 -19.36 -3.49
N ASN A 154 -19.19 -18.50 -4.44
CA ASN A 154 -19.61 -18.93 -5.78
C ASN A 154 -18.43 -19.27 -6.68
N LEU A 155 -17.31 -18.54 -6.56
CA LEU A 155 -16.10 -18.80 -7.34
C LEU A 155 -15.32 -20.03 -6.86
N GLU A 156 -15.36 -20.33 -5.56
CA GLU A 156 -14.78 -21.57 -5.01
C GLU A 156 -15.43 -22.81 -5.65
N GLY A 157 -16.75 -22.78 -5.85
CA GLY A 157 -17.48 -23.84 -6.56
C GLY A 157 -17.09 -24.02 -8.03
N LEU A 158 -16.42 -23.02 -8.63
CA LEU A 158 -16.00 -23.02 -10.04
C LEU A 158 -14.47 -23.18 -10.21
N ASN A 159 -13.72 -23.40 -9.13
CA ASN A 159 -12.25 -23.43 -9.12
C ASN A 159 -11.58 -22.16 -9.71
N ILE A 160 -12.24 -21.01 -9.61
CA ILE A 160 -11.67 -19.73 -10.05
C ILE A 160 -10.92 -19.09 -8.88
N ASP A 161 -9.74 -18.55 -9.16
CA ASP A 161 -9.01 -17.76 -8.18
C ASP A 161 -9.72 -16.41 -7.94
N ALA A 162 -10.60 -16.40 -6.94
CA ALA A 162 -11.33 -15.21 -6.51
C ALA A 162 -10.40 -14.05 -6.10
N ASN A 163 -9.12 -14.31 -5.84
CA ASN A 163 -8.14 -13.28 -5.49
C ASN A 163 -7.71 -12.42 -6.67
N ARG A 164 -8.02 -12.84 -7.90
CA ARG A 164 -7.85 -12.04 -9.12
C ARG A 164 -9.18 -11.41 -9.56
N CYS A 165 -10.14 -11.29 -8.66
CA CYS A 165 -11.44 -10.66 -8.92
C CYS A 165 -11.71 -9.56 -7.88
N TYR A 166 -11.99 -8.34 -8.36
CA TYR A 166 -12.15 -7.16 -7.52
C TYR A 166 -13.40 -6.37 -7.89
N PHE A 167 -14.13 -5.90 -6.88
CA PHE A 167 -15.26 -5.01 -7.05
C PHE A 167 -14.82 -3.54 -7.10
N ASN A 168 -15.54 -2.79 -7.91
CA ASN A 168 -15.39 -1.36 -8.12
C ASN A 168 -16.79 -0.72 -8.05
N VAL A 169 -16.84 0.50 -7.52
CA VAL A 169 -18.00 1.38 -7.73
C VAL A 169 -17.56 2.56 -8.57
N SER A 170 -18.11 2.63 -9.77
CA SER A 170 -17.91 3.79 -10.65
C SER A 170 -19.01 4.81 -10.43
N GLU A 171 -18.66 6.08 -10.21
CA GLU A 171 -19.61 7.19 -10.11
C GLU A 171 -19.61 8.02 -11.39
N TRP A 172 -20.81 8.30 -11.90
CA TRP A 172 -21.05 9.16 -13.04
C TRP A 172 -21.58 10.51 -12.56
N ASN A 173 -20.80 11.57 -12.72
CA ASN A 173 -21.30 12.94 -12.64
C ASN A 173 -21.35 13.58 -14.03
N SER A 174 -22.01 14.72 -14.16
CA SER A 174 -22.24 15.42 -15.44
C SER A 174 -20.96 15.87 -16.17
N GLN A 175 -19.77 15.71 -15.57
CA GLN A 175 -18.49 16.20 -16.12
C GLN A 175 -17.38 15.13 -16.15
N SER A 176 -17.56 13.96 -15.52
CA SER A 176 -16.51 12.94 -15.38
C SER A 176 -17.04 11.61 -14.81
N LYS A 177 -16.49 10.49 -15.28
CA LYS A 177 -16.61 9.17 -14.65
C LYS A 177 -15.32 8.88 -13.87
N TYR A 178 -15.44 8.55 -12.60
CA TYR A 178 -14.33 8.06 -11.79
C TYR A 178 -14.69 6.70 -11.22
N PHE A 179 -13.74 5.78 -11.23
CA PHE A 179 -13.85 4.50 -10.55
C PHE A 179 -13.12 4.55 -9.20
N ILE A 180 -13.57 3.74 -8.25
CA ILE A 180 -12.88 3.53 -6.98
C ILE A 180 -12.95 2.05 -6.64
N TYR A 181 -11.79 1.44 -6.36
CA TYR A 181 -11.75 0.06 -5.86
C TYR A 181 -12.36 -0.02 -4.47
N HIS A 182 -13.37 -0.88 -4.34
CA HIS A 182 -13.97 -1.24 -3.07
C HIS A 182 -13.47 -2.62 -2.68
N ILE A 183 -12.73 -2.70 -1.59
CA ILE A 183 -12.12 -3.95 -1.13
C ILE A 183 -12.51 -4.25 0.32
N ASN A 184 -12.54 -5.52 0.67
CA ASN A 184 -12.64 -5.93 2.07
C ASN A 184 -11.24 -6.17 2.67
N HIS A 185 -11.19 -6.39 3.97
CA HIS A 185 -9.93 -6.67 4.69
C HIS A 185 -9.14 -7.84 4.08
N SER A 186 -9.82 -8.92 3.70
CA SER A 186 -9.17 -10.12 3.14
C SER A 186 -8.49 -9.80 1.81
N ARG A 187 -9.19 -9.09 0.91
CA ARG A 187 -8.66 -8.66 -0.39
C ARG A 187 -7.54 -7.64 -0.26
N LEU A 188 -7.63 -6.69 0.69
CA LEU A 188 -6.54 -5.75 0.97
C LEU A 188 -5.27 -6.48 1.41
N ASN A 189 -5.38 -7.39 2.38
CA ASN A 189 -4.23 -8.16 2.86
C ASN A 189 -3.58 -8.99 1.74
N LYS A 190 -4.42 -9.62 0.91
CA LYS A 190 -3.94 -10.40 -0.25
C LYS A 190 -3.26 -9.52 -1.29
N MET A 191 -3.85 -8.38 -1.62
CA MET A 191 -3.27 -7.38 -2.53
C MET A 191 -1.90 -6.88 -2.01
N ILE A 192 -1.82 -6.49 -0.74
CA ILE A 192 -0.56 -6.07 -0.09
C ILE A 192 0.48 -7.19 -0.16
N THR A 193 0.11 -8.42 0.22
CA THR A 193 1.01 -9.58 0.20
C THR A 193 1.53 -9.84 -1.21
N TYR A 194 0.64 -9.78 -2.19
CA TYR A 194 0.97 -9.98 -3.59
C TYR A 194 1.95 -8.90 -4.08
N TYR A 195 1.70 -7.62 -3.81
CA TYR A 195 2.62 -6.55 -4.20
C TYR A 195 3.96 -6.62 -3.48
N LYS A 196 4.02 -7.02 -2.21
CA LYS A 196 5.30 -7.24 -1.52
C LYS A 196 6.15 -8.27 -2.26
N LYS A 197 5.53 -9.28 -2.88
CA LYS A 197 6.21 -10.32 -3.67
C LYS A 197 6.57 -9.86 -5.09
N ASN A 198 5.71 -9.09 -5.75
CA ASN A 198 5.78 -8.80 -7.19
C ASN A 198 6.00 -7.31 -7.55
N GLN A 199 6.49 -6.50 -6.60
CA GLN A 199 6.75 -5.07 -6.78
C GLN A 199 7.82 -4.75 -7.85
N PRO A 200 7.61 -3.71 -8.68
CA PRO A 200 8.61 -3.23 -9.62
C PRO A 200 9.76 -2.52 -8.88
N LYS A 201 10.86 -2.26 -9.58
CA LYS A 201 12.05 -1.62 -8.98
C LYS A 201 11.79 -0.21 -8.47
N SER A 202 10.87 0.53 -9.12
CA SER A 202 10.66 1.97 -8.90
C SER A 202 9.44 2.31 -8.03
N LYS A 203 8.48 1.39 -7.85
CA LYS A 203 7.25 1.64 -7.08
C LYS A 203 7.12 0.67 -5.91
N SER A 204 6.65 1.18 -4.77
CA SER A 204 6.47 0.40 -3.54
C SER A 204 5.11 -0.29 -3.48
N PRO A 205 4.96 -1.36 -2.67
CA PRO A 205 3.65 -1.93 -2.40
C PRO A 205 2.68 -0.88 -1.84
N TYR A 206 3.16 0.04 -0.99
CA TYR A 206 2.39 1.14 -0.45
C TYR A 206 1.88 2.06 -1.55
N PHE A 207 2.76 2.49 -2.47
CA PHE A 207 2.37 3.27 -3.64
C PHE A 207 1.32 2.53 -4.46
N MET A 208 1.58 1.28 -4.84
CA MET A 208 0.71 0.51 -5.74
C MET A 208 -0.70 0.29 -5.17
N VAL A 209 -0.80 -0.06 -3.88
CA VAL A 209 -2.08 -0.19 -3.18
C VAL A 209 -2.79 1.16 -3.13
N ASN A 210 -2.05 2.21 -2.78
CA ASN A 210 -2.60 3.54 -2.66
C ASN A 210 -3.13 4.08 -4.00
N THR A 211 -2.38 3.86 -5.09
CA THR A 211 -2.80 4.19 -6.45
C THR A 211 -4.13 3.52 -6.77
N LEU A 212 -4.30 2.22 -6.51
CA LEU A 212 -5.58 1.56 -6.80
C LEU A 212 -6.74 2.08 -5.95
N LEU A 213 -6.50 2.40 -4.68
CA LEU A 213 -7.57 2.78 -3.75
C LEU A 213 -7.96 4.25 -3.79
N THR A 214 -7.11 5.11 -4.36
CA THR A 214 -7.33 6.57 -4.37
C THR A 214 -7.39 7.20 -5.75
N ALA A 215 -6.80 6.57 -6.77
CA ALA A 215 -6.75 7.17 -8.09
C ALA A 215 -8.16 7.36 -8.63
N ARG A 216 -8.44 8.60 -9.02
CA ARG A 216 -9.65 8.98 -9.75
C ARG A 216 -9.30 9.01 -11.22
N VAL A 217 -9.13 7.85 -11.84
CA VAL A 217 -8.76 7.84 -13.25
C VAL A 217 -10.03 8.07 -14.09
N PRO A 218 -10.00 9.02 -15.04
CA PRO A 218 -11.05 9.21 -16.01
C PRO A 218 -11.19 7.94 -16.84
N ASP A 219 -12.41 7.41 -16.82
CA ASP A 219 -12.74 6.16 -17.51
C ASP A 219 -12.92 6.38 -19.01
N ILE A 220 -11.82 6.68 -19.71
CA ILE A 220 -11.80 6.88 -21.16
C ILE A 220 -12.12 5.55 -21.88
N ALA A 221 -11.90 4.41 -21.23
CA ALA A 221 -12.21 3.07 -21.74
C ALA A 221 -13.72 2.81 -21.77
N THR A 222 -14.46 3.14 -20.71
CA THR A 222 -15.90 2.94 -20.63
C THR A 222 -16.69 4.03 -21.37
N GLU A 223 -16.15 5.25 -21.49
CA GLU A 223 -16.78 6.29 -22.32
C GLU A 223 -16.84 5.90 -23.81
N LYS A 224 -15.82 5.19 -24.32
CA LYS A 224 -15.84 4.60 -25.67
C LYS A 224 -16.67 3.33 -25.75
N ALA A 225 -16.66 2.47 -24.74
CA ALA A 225 -17.40 1.20 -24.73
C ALA A 225 -18.94 1.38 -24.63
N LEU A 226 -19.41 2.35 -23.83
CA LEU A 226 -20.85 2.62 -23.66
C LEU A 226 -21.51 3.28 -24.87
N LYS A 227 -20.75 4.01 -25.70
CA LYS A 227 -21.27 4.51 -26.99
C LYS A 227 -21.56 3.39 -27.99
N ASN A 228 -20.99 2.19 -27.79
CA ASN A 228 -21.01 1.10 -28.76
C ASN A 228 -21.75 -0.18 -28.29
N ASN A 229 -22.44 -0.18 -27.14
CA ASN A 229 -23.23 -1.32 -26.61
C ASN A 229 -22.52 -2.69 -26.51
N ASN A 230 -21.19 -2.75 -26.68
CA ASN A 230 -20.41 -3.98 -26.62
C ASN A 230 -19.43 -3.90 -25.45
N ILE A 231 -19.92 -4.22 -24.24
CA ILE A 231 -19.14 -4.24 -22.97
C ILE A 231 -18.39 -5.57 -22.81
N ALA A 232 -18.20 -6.30 -23.90
CA ALA A 232 -17.79 -7.68 -23.81
C ALA A 232 -16.28 -7.82 -23.55
N ASN A 233 -15.45 -7.09 -24.29
CA ASN A 233 -14.00 -7.16 -24.17
C ASN A 233 -13.46 -5.76 -24.41
N ILE A 234 -12.74 -5.20 -23.45
CA ILE A 234 -11.89 -4.04 -23.70
C ILE A 234 -10.48 -4.60 -23.86
N PRO A 235 -10.00 -4.82 -25.10
CA PRO A 235 -8.59 -5.17 -25.29
C PRO A 235 -7.74 -3.98 -24.85
N PHE A 236 -6.96 -4.15 -23.79
CA PHE A 236 -6.14 -3.07 -23.23
C PHE A 236 -4.93 -2.71 -24.12
N SER A 237 -4.68 -3.50 -25.16
CA SER A 237 -3.60 -3.30 -26.14
C SER A 237 -3.70 -2.02 -26.97
N ASP A 238 -4.88 -1.40 -27.05
CA ASP A 238 -5.14 -0.27 -27.95
C ASP A 238 -4.97 1.11 -27.31
N PHE A 239 -4.60 1.18 -26.04
CA PHE A 239 -4.45 2.46 -25.36
C PHE A 239 -3.02 3.00 -25.44
N ASN A 240 -2.79 3.90 -26.39
CA ASN A 240 -1.60 4.74 -26.46
C ASN A 240 -1.65 5.85 -25.38
N TYR A 241 -1.41 5.51 -24.11
CA TYR A 241 -1.27 6.48 -23.02
C TYR A 241 0.16 7.05 -23.00
N LYS A 242 0.40 8.13 -23.76
CA LYS A 242 1.73 8.77 -23.81
C LYS A 242 1.90 10.02 -22.94
N ASP A 243 0.83 10.61 -22.39
CA ASP A 243 0.96 11.99 -21.87
C ASP A 243 0.53 12.24 -20.39
N ASP A 244 0.01 11.27 -19.64
CA ASP A 244 -0.31 11.46 -18.20
C ASP A 244 0.28 10.35 -17.31
N ASN A 245 1.27 10.71 -16.48
CA ASN A 245 1.98 9.79 -15.57
C ASN A 245 1.06 9.07 -14.58
N GLU A 246 -0.04 9.70 -14.16
CA GLU A 246 -0.99 9.13 -13.19
C GLU A 246 -1.73 7.90 -13.74
N HIS A 247 -2.08 7.91 -15.04
CA HIS A 247 -2.77 6.79 -15.69
C HIS A 247 -1.83 5.59 -15.88
N PHE A 248 -0.56 5.86 -16.18
CA PHE A 248 0.47 4.82 -16.29
C PHE A 248 0.69 4.09 -14.96
N ASP A 249 0.81 4.85 -13.87
CA ASP A 249 1.03 4.29 -12.54
C ASP A 249 -0.16 3.44 -12.06
N PHE A 250 -1.38 3.88 -12.36
CA PHE A 250 -2.58 3.09 -12.09
C PHE A 250 -2.63 1.79 -12.88
N TRP A 251 -2.40 1.85 -14.20
CA TRP A 251 -2.34 0.66 -15.05
C TRP A 251 -1.25 -0.31 -14.60
N LEU A 252 -0.06 0.19 -14.23
CA LEU A 252 1.04 -0.63 -13.74
C LEU A 252 0.62 -1.39 -12.48
N ALA A 253 -0.13 -0.75 -11.59
CA ALA A 253 -0.70 -1.37 -10.41
C ALA A 253 -1.64 -2.52 -10.77
N GLU A 254 -2.64 -2.28 -11.61
CA GLU A 254 -3.57 -3.32 -12.04
C GLU A 254 -2.87 -4.48 -12.77
N LYS A 255 -2.01 -4.17 -13.74
CA LYS A 255 -1.29 -5.19 -14.51
C LYS A 255 -0.52 -6.15 -13.59
N ILE A 256 0.18 -5.60 -12.60
CA ILE A 256 0.90 -6.43 -11.64
C ILE A 256 -0.10 -7.23 -10.80
N LEU A 257 -1.16 -6.62 -10.28
CA LEU A 257 -2.14 -7.28 -9.42
C LEU A 257 -2.84 -8.46 -10.10
N PHE A 258 -3.28 -8.26 -11.35
CA PHE A 258 -4.06 -9.25 -12.07
C PHE A 258 -3.20 -10.24 -12.85
N GLU A 259 -1.92 -9.96 -13.09
CA GLU A 259 -1.04 -10.79 -13.95
C GLU A 259 -1.61 -11.03 -15.35
N ASP A 260 -2.47 -10.13 -15.83
CA ASP A 260 -3.15 -10.27 -17.12
C ASP A 260 -3.14 -8.93 -17.86
N GLU A 261 -3.06 -9.01 -19.18
CA GLU A 261 -3.15 -7.84 -20.06
C GLU A 261 -4.58 -7.62 -20.54
N ASP A 262 -5.43 -8.66 -20.55
CA ASP A 262 -6.82 -8.57 -20.95
C ASP A 262 -7.74 -8.76 -19.74
N LEU A 263 -8.16 -7.65 -19.15
CA LEU A 263 -9.17 -7.64 -18.09
C LEU A 263 -10.58 -7.47 -18.69
N VAL A 264 -11.58 -7.93 -17.95
CA VAL A 264 -12.99 -7.72 -18.23
C VAL A 264 -13.59 -6.95 -17.07
N LEU A 265 -14.33 -5.90 -17.42
CA LEU A 265 -15.16 -5.12 -16.50
C LEU A 265 -16.62 -5.50 -16.77
N ASN A 266 -17.27 -6.17 -15.83
CA ASN A 266 -18.68 -6.53 -15.96
C ASN A 266 -19.53 -5.67 -15.02
N ILE A 267 -20.55 -5.00 -15.58
CA ILE A 267 -21.52 -4.22 -14.81
C ILE A 267 -22.52 -5.19 -14.19
N ILE A 268 -22.58 -5.23 -12.85
CA ILE A 268 -23.53 -6.04 -12.11
C ILE A 268 -24.87 -5.31 -11.99
N THR A 269 -24.83 -4.03 -11.60
CA THR A 269 -26.03 -3.19 -11.49
C THR A 269 -25.69 -1.71 -11.50
N SER A 270 -26.72 -0.88 -11.66
CA SER A 270 -26.63 0.57 -11.56
C SER A 270 -27.64 1.13 -10.57
N HIS A 271 -27.21 2.06 -9.71
CA HIS A 271 -28.08 2.79 -8.77
C HIS A 271 -27.70 4.27 -8.73
N LYS A 272 -28.63 5.17 -9.08
CA LYS A 272 -28.46 6.65 -8.98
C LYS A 272 -27.11 7.17 -9.53
N ASN A 273 -26.79 6.79 -10.76
CA ASN A 273 -25.56 7.16 -11.47
C ASN A 273 -24.28 6.49 -10.93
N GLN A 274 -24.41 5.47 -10.10
CA GLN A 274 -23.29 4.63 -9.70
C GLN A 274 -23.47 3.23 -10.26
N TYR A 275 -22.36 2.61 -10.66
CA TYR A 275 -22.33 1.26 -11.20
C TYR A 275 -21.53 0.38 -10.25
N LEU A 276 -22.13 -0.72 -9.81
CA LEU A 276 -21.37 -1.80 -9.21
C LEU A 276 -20.79 -2.64 -10.33
N GLU A 277 -19.48 -2.70 -10.37
CA GLU A 277 -18.72 -3.40 -11.40
C GLU A 277 -17.82 -4.45 -10.75
N ILE A 278 -17.56 -5.53 -11.48
CA ILE A 278 -16.55 -6.52 -11.11
C ILE A 278 -15.49 -6.60 -12.21
N ILE A 279 -14.23 -6.54 -11.79
CA ILE A 279 -13.04 -6.60 -12.63
C ILE A 279 -12.37 -7.95 -12.42
N TYR A 280 -12.07 -8.64 -13.53
CA TYR A 280 -11.44 -9.96 -13.51
C TYR A 280 -10.69 -10.25 -14.84
N PRO A 281 -9.72 -11.19 -14.87
CA PRO A 281 -9.07 -11.65 -16.09
C PRO A 281 -10.05 -12.20 -17.12
N ASN A 282 -9.88 -11.88 -18.41
CA ASN A 282 -10.74 -12.35 -19.49
C ASN A 282 -10.86 -13.89 -19.55
N SER A 283 -9.82 -14.61 -19.12
CA SER A 283 -9.85 -16.07 -18.96
C SER A 283 -10.95 -16.60 -18.04
N PHE A 284 -11.52 -15.77 -17.15
CA PHE A 284 -12.62 -16.17 -16.25
C PHE A 284 -14.01 -15.86 -16.81
N ARG A 285 -14.09 -15.23 -17.98
CA ARG A 285 -15.35 -14.72 -18.55
C ARG A 285 -16.43 -15.77 -18.70
N GLU A 286 -16.12 -16.90 -19.33
CA GLU A 286 -17.11 -17.98 -19.54
C GLU A 286 -17.69 -18.48 -18.22
N ALA A 287 -16.86 -18.54 -17.18
CA ALA A 287 -17.29 -19.01 -15.89
C ALA A 287 -18.14 -17.96 -15.14
N PHE A 288 -17.84 -16.66 -15.30
CA PHE A 288 -18.73 -15.59 -14.85
C PHE A 288 -20.07 -15.59 -15.60
N ASP A 289 -20.06 -15.78 -16.92
CA ASP A 289 -21.29 -15.88 -17.73
C ASP A 289 -22.14 -17.11 -17.35
N SER A 290 -21.51 -18.13 -16.76
CA SER A 290 -22.20 -19.33 -16.26
C SER A 290 -22.79 -19.20 -14.85
N LEU A 291 -22.51 -18.11 -14.13
CA LEU A 291 -23.03 -17.91 -12.77
C LEU A 291 -24.56 -17.78 -12.78
N PRO A 292 -25.26 -18.41 -11.82
CA PRO A 292 -26.72 -18.39 -11.79
C PRO A 292 -27.23 -16.97 -11.55
N LYS A 293 -28.39 -16.63 -12.11
CA LYS A 293 -29.01 -15.31 -11.92
C LYS A 293 -29.16 -14.94 -10.43
N ASP A 294 -29.50 -15.91 -9.58
CA ASP A 294 -29.67 -15.71 -8.13
C ASP A 294 -28.39 -15.21 -7.43
N PHE A 295 -27.21 -15.51 -7.98
CA PHE A 295 -25.94 -14.95 -7.50
C PHE A 295 -25.89 -13.44 -7.73
N TYR A 296 -26.19 -13.00 -8.95
CA TYR A 296 -26.23 -11.58 -9.29
C TYR A 296 -27.31 -10.87 -8.47
N ASP A 297 -28.52 -11.44 -8.36
CA ASP A 297 -29.60 -10.88 -7.56
C ASP A 297 -29.18 -10.74 -6.08
N SER A 298 -28.43 -11.70 -5.52
CA SER A 298 -27.89 -11.63 -4.16
C SER A 298 -26.87 -10.50 -3.98
N ILE A 299 -25.95 -10.32 -4.94
CA ILE A 299 -24.98 -9.21 -4.91
C ILE A 299 -25.69 -7.86 -5.02
N ILE A 300 -26.64 -7.74 -5.94
CA ILE A 300 -27.41 -6.51 -6.17
C ILE A 300 -28.16 -6.11 -4.91
N ASN A 301 -28.94 -7.03 -4.34
CA ASN A 301 -29.68 -6.78 -3.10
C ASN A 301 -28.76 -6.36 -1.95
N GLN A 302 -27.60 -7.01 -1.84
CA GLN A 302 -26.64 -6.69 -0.79
C GLN A 302 -25.98 -5.32 -1.01
N PHE A 303 -25.69 -4.95 -2.26
CA PHE A 303 -25.17 -3.65 -2.63
C PHE A 303 -26.17 -2.54 -2.33
N GLU A 304 -27.42 -2.68 -2.75
CA GLU A 304 -28.46 -1.68 -2.49
C GLU A 304 -28.73 -1.49 -1.00
N TYR A 305 -28.77 -2.58 -0.23
CA TYR A 305 -28.88 -2.55 1.22
C TYR A 305 -27.72 -1.78 1.85
N ASN A 306 -26.49 -2.15 1.49
CA ASN A 306 -25.28 -1.50 2.01
C ASN A 306 -25.16 -0.05 1.58
N PHE A 307 -25.63 0.30 0.38
CA PHE A 307 -25.56 1.65 -0.16
C PHE A 307 -26.43 2.63 0.63
N LYS A 308 -27.60 2.18 1.09
CA LYS A 308 -28.46 2.96 1.98
C LYS A 308 -27.74 3.30 3.30
N ASP A 309 -27.12 2.29 3.91
CA ASP A 309 -26.35 2.45 5.16
C ASP A 309 -25.09 3.32 4.95
N PHE A 310 -24.41 3.15 3.80
CA PHE A 310 -23.23 3.92 3.44
C PHE A 310 -23.54 5.42 3.28
N LYS A 311 -24.68 5.79 2.70
CA LYS A 311 -25.10 7.19 2.57
C LYS A 311 -25.30 7.86 3.93
N ASP A 312 -25.86 7.13 4.90
CA ASP A 312 -26.04 7.62 6.26
C ASP A 312 -24.70 7.65 7.02
N TYR A 313 -23.83 6.66 6.81
CA TYR A 313 -22.47 6.62 7.36
C TYR A 313 -21.55 7.74 6.83
N HIS A 314 -21.54 7.99 5.52
CA HIS A 314 -20.75 9.06 4.90
C HIS A 314 -21.22 10.45 5.33
N LYS A 315 -22.53 10.64 5.58
CA LYS A 315 -23.05 11.85 6.23
C LYS A 315 -22.54 11.98 7.66
N ILE A 316 -22.52 10.89 8.44
CA ILE A 316 -22.03 10.90 9.82
C ILE A 316 -20.52 11.17 9.88
N ILE A 317 -19.70 10.55 9.02
CA ILE A 317 -18.25 10.79 8.96
C ILE A 317 -17.95 12.23 8.53
N ASN A 318 -18.62 12.74 7.49
CA ASN A 318 -18.39 14.12 7.06
C ASN A 318 -18.91 15.17 8.05
N GLN A 319 -19.83 14.79 8.95
CA GLN A 319 -20.37 15.67 10.01
C GLN A 319 -19.64 15.53 11.35
N LYS A 320 -18.90 14.45 11.60
CA LYS A 320 -18.14 14.25 12.84
C LYS A 320 -16.64 14.31 12.57
N ARG A 321 -15.94 15.24 13.25
CA ARG A 321 -14.50 15.10 13.49
C ARG A 321 -14.29 13.71 14.13
N LEU A 322 -13.51 12.86 13.48
CA LEU A 322 -13.25 11.43 13.76
C LEU A 322 -12.70 11.08 15.16
N THR A 323 -12.77 11.98 16.14
CA THR A 323 -12.12 11.82 17.45
C THR A 323 -12.90 11.00 18.49
N GLU A 324 -14.15 10.57 18.22
CA GLU A 324 -15.05 10.05 19.27
C GLU A 324 -15.88 8.80 18.89
N SER A 325 -15.37 7.93 18.00
CA SER A 325 -15.99 6.61 17.83
C SER A 325 -15.56 5.67 18.98
N VAL A 326 -16.53 5.05 19.66
CA VAL A 326 -16.31 4.06 20.74
C VAL A 326 -15.42 2.90 20.26
N PHE A 327 -15.53 2.53 18.99
CA PHE A 327 -14.69 1.52 18.34
C PHE A 327 -13.21 1.93 18.29
N TYR A 328 -12.93 3.23 18.14
CA TYR A 328 -11.58 3.78 18.06
C TYR A 328 -10.83 3.71 19.39
N LYS A 329 -11.56 3.77 20.52
CA LYS A 329 -10.96 3.65 21.86
C LYS A 329 -10.53 2.22 22.14
N GLU A 330 -11.41 1.25 21.86
CA GLU A 330 -11.13 -0.18 22.04
C GLU A 330 -10.04 -0.69 21.07
N LEU A 331 -10.04 -0.21 19.83
CA LEU A 331 -9.02 -0.56 18.84
C LEU A 331 -7.65 0.06 19.17
N LYS A 332 -7.61 1.31 19.63
CA LYS A 332 -6.39 1.96 20.11
C LYS A 332 -5.81 1.23 21.32
N ASP A 333 -6.66 0.84 22.27
CA ASP A 333 -6.23 0.11 23.46
C ASP A 333 -5.67 -1.28 23.07
N PHE A 334 -6.32 -1.98 22.13
CA PHE A 334 -5.82 -3.25 21.58
C PHE A 334 -4.49 -3.09 20.84
N VAL A 335 -4.34 -2.08 19.99
CA VAL A 335 -3.10 -1.81 19.25
C VAL A 335 -1.97 -1.43 20.21
N VAL A 336 -2.25 -0.64 21.25
CA VAL A 336 -1.29 -0.33 22.33
C VAL A 336 -0.86 -1.61 23.03
N GLN A 337 -1.79 -2.52 23.33
CA GLN A 337 -1.51 -3.81 23.96
C GLN A 337 -0.65 -4.74 23.08
N VAL A 338 -0.95 -4.82 21.79
CA VAL A 338 -0.16 -5.62 20.82
C VAL A 338 1.23 -5.03 20.62
N THR A 339 1.34 -3.70 20.55
CA THR A 339 2.64 -3.02 20.41
C THR A 339 3.50 -3.19 21.66
N ALA A 340 2.89 -3.14 22.85
CA ALA A 340 3.55 -3.42 24.13
C ALA A 340 4.00 -4.89 24.23
N ASN A 341 3.20 -5.85 23.75
CA ASN A 341 3.55 -7.27 23.74
C ASN A 341 4.66 -7.61 22.73
N ILE A 342 4.69 -6.96 21.56
CA ILE A 342 5.78 -7.12 20.60
C ILE A 342 7.07 -6.47 21.13
N GLY A 343 6.95 -5.31 21.79
CA GLY A 343 8.08 -4.63 22.44
C GLY A 343 8.70 -5.46 23.57
N SER A 344 7.87 -6.09 24.41
CA SER A 344 8.34 -6.92 25.52
C SER A 344 8.97 -8.25 25.08
N GLN A 345 8.54 -8.81 23.95
CA GLN A 345 9.15 -10.02 23.37
C GLN A 345 10.48 -9.74 22.66
N MET A 346 10.70 -8.53 22.13
CA MET A 346 11.97 -8.13 21.51
C MET A 346 13.01 -7.59 22.50
N LEU A 347 12.63 -7.38 23.76
CA LEU A 347 13.51 -6.91 24.85
C LEU A 347 13.90 -8.02 25.83
N LYS A 348 13.52 -9.29 25.58
CA LYS A 348 14.11 -10.41 26.33
C LYS A 348 15.53 -10.68 25.78
N PRO A 349 16.54 -10.76 26.66
CA PRO A 349 17.93 -10.98 26.26
C PRO A 349 18.14 -12.31 25.53
#